data_AF-A0ABD5VHY3-F1
#
_entry.id   AF-A0ABD5VHY3-F1
#
_cell.length_a   1.000
_cell.length_b   1.000
_cell.length_c   1.000
_cell.angle_alpha   90.00
_cell.angle_beta   90.00
_cell.angle_gamma   90.00
#
_symmetry.space_group_name_H-M   'P 1'
#
loop_
_entity.id
_entity.type
_entity.pdbx_description
1 polymer ?
#
loop_
_entity_poly.entity_id
_entity_poly.type
_entity_poly.pdbx_seq_one_letter_code
_entity_poly.pdbx_strand_id
1 'polypeptide(L)'
;MVDEEVVAYGVRLPRVVDAPTRFALAALVGSDRFWMTVFLGVPLGSVVAASVHDGLASLAAGVPVVLSLCLLWLSHEFVEPTLAVDRERGTVAKSKPYGNGEYDAFAADDLVGVEILSFEDVALVRFEHPNALPSKPQSTAVDAADVAALAADLDAMGVDVRTRERSLWRLSGEPVHARVLGTPLMLVKTVLAVATAHGVGAFATDAVVVPGVVLVAFWLYGVHWTNQVLSEGE
;
A
#
# COMPACT_ATOMS: atom_id res chain seq x y z
N MET A 1 0.66 39.49 -3.29
CA MET A 1 -0.11 38.26 -3.52
C MET A 1 0.93 37.22 -3.85
N VAL A 2 1.16 36.28 -2.93
CA VAL A 2 2.04 35.14 -3.21
C VAL A 2 1.07 34.09 -3.73
N ASP A 3 1.02 33.94 -5.05
CA ASP A 3 0.38 32.81 -5.69
C ASP A 3 1.15 31.57 -5.27
N GLU A 4 0.63 30.79 -4.32
CA GLU A 4 1.04 29.40 -4.21
C GLU A 4 0.28 28.62 -5.30
N GLU A 5 0.83 28.68 -6.52
CA GLU A 5 0.37 28.00 -7.75
C GLU A 5 0.40 26.47 -7.62
N VAL A 6 1.29 25.97 -6.76
CA VAL A 6 1.42 24.56 -6.42
C VAL A 6 0.98 24.36 -4.98
N VAL A 7 -0.08 23.59 -4.79
CA VAL A 7 -0.56 23.22 -3.45
C VAL A 7 -0.12 21.80 -3.13
N ALA A 8 0.51 21.63 -1.97
CA ALA A 8 0.99 20.34 -1.50
C ALA A 8 0.04 19.77 -0.44
N TYR A 9 -0.47 18.57 -0.70
CA TYR A 9 -1.30 17.79 0.22
C TYR A 9 -0.53 16.57 0.69
N GLY A 10 -0.50 16.28 1.98
CA GLY A 10 0.29 15.14 2.45
C GLY A 10 0.00 14.77 3.89
N VAL A 11 0.63 13.70 4.33
CA VAL A 11 0.58 13.25 5.73
C VAL A 11 1.93 12.65 6.11
N ARG A 12 2.32 12.77 7.37
CA ARG A 12 3.56 12.15 7.88
C ARG A 12 3.20 10.95 8.74
N LEU A 13 3.56 9.75 8.28
CA LEU A 13 3.40 8.49 9.02
C LEU A 13 4.76 7.78 9.25
N PRO A 14 5.81 8.47 9.75
CA PRO A 14 7.15 7.89 9.85
C PRO A 14 7.33 6.97 11.06
N ARG A 15 6.45 7.04 12.06
CA ARG A 15 6.64 6.38 13.34
C ARG A 15 6.31 4.89 13.23
N VAL A 16 6.89 4.08 14.13
CA VAL A 16 6.57 2.64 14.21
C VAL A 16 5.10 2.43 14.54
N VAL A 17 4.50 3.29 15.37
CA VAL A 17 3.07 3.24 15.71
C VAL A 17 2.16 3.46 14.50
N ASP A 18 2.66 4.09 13.43
CA ASP A 18 1.90 4.32 12.19
C ASP A 18 1.99 3.12 11.22
N ALA A 19 2.81 2.11 11.53
CA ALA A 19 2.97 0.93 10.67
C ALA A 19 1.63 0.21 10.38
N PRO A 20 0.72 -0.02 11.35
CA PRO A 20 -0.58 -0.63 11.07
C PRO A 20 -1.39 0.17 10.05
N THR A 21 -1.39 1.50 10.14
CA THR A 21 -2.05 2.39 9.18
C THR A 21 -1.42 2.26 7.80
N ARG A 22 -0.10 2.30 7.70
CA ARG A 22 0.62 2.12 6.42
C ARG A 22 0.35 0.76 5.78
N PHE A 23 0.28 -0.31 6.56
CA PHE A 23 -0.09 -1.64 6.06
C PHE A 23 -1.56 -1.73 5.63
N ALA A 24 -2.47 -1.07 6.36
CA ALA A 24 -3.86 -0.98 5.96
C ALA A 24 -4.00 -0.25 4.62
N LEU A 25 -3.33 0.89 4.45
CA LEU A 25 -3.27 1.61 3.18
C LEU A 25 -2.67 0.76 2.07
N ALA A 26 -1.57 0.05 2.33
CA ALA A 26 -0.94 -0.87 1.38
C ALA A 26 -1.88 -2.01 0.92
N ALA A 27 -2.68 -2.57 1.83
CA ALA A 27 -3.67 -3.60 1.49
C ALA A 27 -4.82 -3.08 0.60
N LEU A 28 -5.04 -1.76 0.60
CA LEU A 28 -6.05 -1.09 -0.22
C LEU A 28 -5.51 -0.62 -1.58
N VAL A 29 -4.20 -0.70 -1.81
CA VAL A 29 -3.61 -0.38 -3.12
C VAL A 29 -4.08 -1.37 -4.18
N GLY A 30 -4.36 -0.86 -5.38
CA GLY A 30 -4.75 -1.67 -6.54
C GLY A 30 -6.22 -2.11 -6.56
N SER A 31 -6.63 -2.72 -7.67
CA SER A 31 -8.02 -3.11 -7.93
C SER A 31 -8.46 -4.33 -7.10
N ASP A 32 -9.78 -4.52 -6.95
CA ASP A 32 -10.32 -5.68 -6.20
C ASP A 32 -9.91 -6.99 -6.84
N ARG A 33 -9.86 -7.02 -8.18
CA ARG A 33 -9.39 -8.18 -8.94
C ARG A 33 -7.92 -8.48 -8.68
N PHE A 34 -7.07 -7.46 -8.64
CA PHE A 34 -5.66 -7.62 -8.29
C PHE A 34 -5.55 -8.23 -6.89
N TRP A 35 -6.22 -7.64 -5.90
CA TRP A 35 -6.16 -8.11 -4.52
C TRP A 35 -6.67 -9.54 -4.38
N MET A 36 -7.84 -9.86 -4.94
CA MET A 36 -8.42 -11.22 -4.93
C MET A 36 -7.48 -12.23 -5.58
N THR A 37 -6.83 -11.87 -6.68
CA THR A 37 -5.91 -12.78 -7.39
C THR A 37 -4.65 -13.01 -6.57
N VAL A 38 -4.02 -11.95 -6.07
CA VAL A 38 -2.70 -12.00 -5.43
C VAL A 38 -2.76 -12.47 -3.98
N PHE A 39 -3.71 -11.97 -3.20
CA PHE A 39 -3.77 -12.26 -1.76
C PHE A 39 -4.71 -13.42 -1.39
N LEU A 40 -5.61 -13.84 -2.28
CA LEU A 40 -6.44 -15.04 -2.08
C LEU A 40 -6.11 -16.14 -3.09
N GLY A 41 -6.10 -15.82 -4.38
CA GLY A 41 -5.89 -16.78 -5.46
C GLY A 41 -4.52 -17.47 -5.40
N VAL A 42 -3.44 -16.69 -5.33
CA VAL A 42 -2.07 -17.24 -5.28
C VAL A 42 -1.84 -18.11 -4.03
N PRO A 43 -2.17 -17.68 -2.80
CA PRO A 43 -1.98 -18.51 -1.61
C PRO A 43 -2.86 -19.77 -1.59
N LEU A 44 -4.11 -19.70 -2.06
CA LEU A 44 -4.96 -20.89 -2.16
C LEU A 44 -4.44 -21.84 -3.24
N GLY A 45 -4.10 -21.30 -4.41
CA GLY A 45 -3.55 -22.08 -5.52
C GLY A 45 -2.25 -22.76 -5.17
N SER A 46 -1.36 -22.11 -4.40
CA SER A 46 -0.09 -22.71 -3.97
C SER A 46 -0.30 -23.85 -2.98
N VAL A 47 -1.22 -23.72 -2.01
CA VAL A 47 -1.58 -24.80 -1.09
C VAL A 47 -2.19 -25.98 -1.83
N VAL A 48 -3.11 -25.73 -2.77
CA VAL A 48 -3.70 -26.79 -3.60
C VAL A 48 -2.62 -27.47 -4.44
N ALA A 49 -1.71 -26.72 -5.06
CA ALA A 49 -0.62 -27.29 -5.84
C ALA A 49 0.33 -28.15 -4.97
N ALA A 50 0.64 -27.70 -3.75
CA ALA A 50 1.46 -28.45 -2.79
C ALA A 50 0.81 -29.79 -2.39
N SER A 51 -0.53 -29.86 -2.32
CA SER A 51 -1.23 -31.12 -2.04
C SER A 51 -1.11 -32.16 -3.17
N VAL A 52 -0.75 -31.73 -4.38
CA VAL A 52 -0.57 -32.62 -5.54
C VAL A 52 0.87 -33.12 -5.64
N HIS A 53 1.85 -32.31 -5.22
CA HIS A 53 3.27 -32.64 -5.34
C HIS A 53 4.10 -32.04 -4.20
N ASP A 54 4.70 -32.88 -3.37
CA ASP A 54 5.44 -32.48 -2.16
C ASP A 54 6.59 -31.50 -2.44
N GLY A 55 7.21 -31.59 -3.62
CA GLY A 55 8.24 -30.63 -4.06
C GLY A 55 7.76 -29.17 -4.17
N LEU A 56 6.45 -28.93 -4.19
CA LEU A 56 5.86 -27.58 -4.23
C LEU A 56 5.53 -27.02 -2.84
N ALA A 57 5.67 -27.83 -1.77
CA ALA A 57 5.38 -27.39 -0.40
C ALA A 57 6.25 -26.19 0.02
N SER A 58 7.51 -26.16 -0.41
CA SER A 58 8.44 -25.07 -0.16
C SER A 58 8.06 -23.78 -0.89
N LEU A 59 7.53 -23.88 -2.10
CA LEU A 59 7.00 -22.72 -2.83
C LEU A 59 5.74 -22.18 -2.14
N ALA A 60 4.84 -23.06 -1.72
CA ALA A 60 3.65 -22.68 -0.96
C ALA A 60 4.01 -22.02 0.39
N ALA A 61 5.07 -22.49 1.06
CA ALA A 61 5.63 -21.88 2.26
C ALA A 61 6.25 -20.49 1.99
N GLY A 62 6.83 -20.28 0.81
CA GLY A 62 7.47 -19.02 0.41
C GLY A 62 6.48 -17.92 -0.01
N VAL A 63 5.32 -18.28 -0.57
CA VAL A 63 4.27 -17.33 -0.98
C VAL A 63 3.94 -16.29 0.10
N PRO A 64 3.61 -16.66 1.36
CA PRO A 64 3.26 -15.67 2.36
C PRO A 64 4.42 -14.73 2.70
N VAL A 65 5.67 -15.19 2.60
CA VAL A 65 6.87 -14.37 2.83
C VAL A 65 7.04 -13.34 1.71
N VAL A 66 6.92 -13.77 0.46
CA VAL A 66 7.00 -12.88 -0.72
C VAL A 66 5.87 -11.85 -0.71
N LEU A 67 4.65 -12.25 -0.36
CA LEU A 67 3.53 -11.32 -0.23
C LEU A 67 3.72 -10.34 0.93
N SER A 68 4.31 -10.77 2.04
CA SER A 68 4.66 -9.88 3.16
C SER A 68 5.72 -8.86 2.77
N LEU A 69 6.73 -9.27 1.99
CA LEU A 69 7.72 -8.36 1.41
C LEU A 69 7.08 -7.34 0.47
N CYS A 70 6.15 -7.78 -0.37
CA CYS A 70 5.41 -6.90 -1.28
C CYS A 70 4.60 -5.86 -0.48
N LEU A 71 3.89 -6.28 0.58
CA LEU A 71 3.16 -5.36 1.46
C LEU A 71 4.08 -4.40 2.20
N LEU A 72 5.23 -4.88 2.69
CA LEU A 72 6.22 -4.04 3.35
C LEU A 72 6.73 -2.97 2.38
N TRP A 73 7.09 -3.37 1.16
CA TRP A 73 7.52 -2.45 0.10
C TRP A 73 6.44 -1.40 -0.21
N LEU A 74 5.19 -1.81 -0.42
CA LEU A 74 4.07 -0.89 -0.65
C LEU A 74 3.81 0.03 0.55
N SER A 75 3.98 -0.45 1.78
CA SER A 75 3.77 0.36 2.98
C SER A 75 4.74 1.54 3.08
N HIS A 76 5.93 1.42 2.47
CA HIS A 76 6.93 2.48 2.48
C HIS A 76 6.50 3.70 1.67
N GLU A 77 5.68 3.53 0.64
CA GLU A 77 5.10 4.64 -0.14
C GLU A 77 4.31 5.63 0.73
N PHE A 78 3.91 5.22 1.94
CA PHE A 78 3.09 6.02 2.86
C PHE A 78 3.86 6.60 4.05
N VAL A 79 5.20 6.59 4.07
CA VAL A 79 5.99 7.16 5.18
C VAL A 79 5.86 8.68 5.28
N GLU A 80 6.02 9.37 4.16
CA GLU A 80 5.91 10.83 4.03
C GLU A 80 5.39 11.19 2.64
N PRO A 81 4.19 10.70 2.29
CA PRO A 81 3.59 10.99 0.99
C PRO A 81 3.16 12.44 0.92
N THR A 82 3.50 13.06 -0.20
CA THR A 82 3.04 14.39 -0.60
C THR A 82 2.51 14.30 -2.01
N LEU A 83 1.46 15.05 -2.27
CA LEU A 83 0.81 15.23 -3.55
C LEU A 83 0.84 16.72 -3.89
N ALA A 84 1.69 17.09 -4.83
CA ALA A 84 1.72 18.44 -5.38
C ALA A 84 0.68 18.55 -6.48
N VAL A 85 -0.21 19.53 -6.37
CA VAL A 85 -1.20 19.89 -7.39
C VAL A 85 -0.81 21.25 -7.96
N ASP A 86 -0.40 21.25 -9.23
CA ASP A 86 -0.09 22.45 -10.01
C ASP A 86 -1.33 22.84 -10.81
N ARG A 87 -2.04 23.87 -10.33
CA ARG A 87 -3.31 24.32 -10.90
C ARG A 87 -3.13 24.99 -12.26
N GLU A 88 -1.98 25.62 -12.51
CA GLU A 88 -1.70 26.33 -13.76
C GLU A 88 -1.44 25.34 -14.89
N ARG A 89 -0.61 24.33 -14.60
CA ARG A 89 -0.24 23.30 -15.57
C ARG A 89 -1.26 22.17 -15.68
N GLY A 90 -2.20 22.11 -14.74
CA GLY A 90 -3.16 21.00 -14.63
C GLY A 90 -2.45 19.68 -14.39
N THR A 91 -1.44 19.69 -13.51
CA THR A 91 -0.63 18.48 -13.24
C THR A 91 -0.61 18.11 -11.77
N VAL A 92 -0.41 16.82 -11.51
CA VAL A 92 -0.35 16.25 -10.17
C VAL A 92 0.93 15.42 -10.04
N ALA A 93 1.77 15.71 -9.05
CA ALA A 93 3.02 14.99 -8.80
C ALA A 93 3.02 14.38 -7.40
N LYS A 94 3.52 13.14 -7.29
CA LYS A 94 3.66 12.44 -6.02
C LYS A 94 5.10 12.51 -5.53
N SER A 95 5.32 12.68 -4.24
CA SER A 95 6.64 12.46 -3.65
C SER A 95 6.99 10.97 -3.65
N LYS A 96 8.29 10.70 -3.70
CA LYS A 96 8.89 9.41 -3.35
C LYS A 96 8.89 9.26 -1.84
N PRO A 97 8.89 8.01 -1.34
CA PRO A 97 8.93 7.78 0.09
C PRO A 97 10.19 8.38 0.73
N TYR A 98 10.08 8.76 2.00
CA TYR A 98 11.15 9.35 2.81
C TYR A 98 11.70 10.70 2.30
N GLY A 99 10.90 11.46 1.56
CA GLY A 99 11.32 12.77 1.03
C GLY A 99 12.41 12.70 -0.03
N ASN A 100 12.62 11.54 -0.67
CA ASN A 100 13.70 11.30 -1.63
C ASN A 100 13.41 11.84 -3.05
N GLY A 101 12.72 12.99 -3.13
CA GLY A 101 12.30 13.64 -4.37
C GLY A 101 10.89 13.25 -4.82
N GLU A 102 10.61 13.42 -6.11
CA GLU A 102 9.29 13.25 -6.69
C GLU A 102 9.29 12.18 -7.79
N TYR A 103 8.13 11.55 -7.99
CA TYR A 103 7.79 10.81 -9.20
C TYR A 103 7.41 11.80 -10.30
N ASP A 104 7.49 11.38 -11.58
CA ASP A 104 7.06 12.25 -12.67
C ASP A 104 5.58 12.63 -12.51
N ALA A 105 5.29 13.91 -12.77
CA ALA A 105 3.95 14.45 -12.74
C ALA A 105 3.03 13.78 -13.79
N PHE A 106 1.74 13.73 -13.45
CA PHE A 106 0.65 13.31 -14.32
C PHE A 106 -0.12 14.54 -14.78
N ALA A 107 -0.55 14.59 -16.04
CA ALA A 107 -1.56 15.57 -16.45
C ALA A 107 -2.92 15.14 -15.89
N ALA A 108 -3.73 16.11 -15.45
CA ALA A 108 -5.09 15.87 -14.98
C ALA A 108 -5.95 15.18 -16.06
N ASP A 109 -5.75 15.56 -17.32
CA ASP A 109 -6.44 14.98 -18.49
C ASP A 109 -6.13 13.50 -18.73
N ASP A 110 -5.01 12.97 -18.19
CA ASP A 110 -4.65 11.56 -18.30
C ASP A 110 -5.38 10.67 -17.27
N LEU A 111 -6.04 11.30 -16.27
CA LEU A 111 -6.78 10.61 -15.22
C LEU A 111 -8.19 10.27 -15.68
N VAL A 112 -8.59 9.00 -15.54
CA VAL A 112 -9.98 8.57 -15.74
C VAL A 112 -10.86 8.97 -14.55
N GLY A 113 -10.27 9.07 -13.37
CA GLY A 113 -10.93 9.52 -12.16
C GLY A 113 -10.04 9.37 -10.94
N VAL A 114 -10.49 9.92 -9.81
CA VAL A 114 -9.81 9.83 -8.52
C VAL A 114 -10.80 9.33 -7.46
N GLU A 115 -10.47 8.22 -6.80
CA GLU A 115 -11.21 7.74 -5.64
C GLU A 115 -10.47 8.15 -4.36
N ILE A 116 -11.14 8.88 -3.48
CA ILE A 116 -10.60 9.25 -2.16
C ILE A 116 -11.34 8.45 -1.09
N LEU A 117 -10.63 7.56 -0.41
CA LEU A 117 -11.13 6.83 0.75
C LEU A 117 -10.68 7.57 2.01
N SER A 118 -11.59 8.31 2.63
CA SER A 118 -11.31 9.09 3.83
C SER A 118 -11.53 8.23 5.09
N PHE A 119 -10.56 8.26 5.99
CA PHE A 119 -10.60 7.70 7.34
C PHE A 119 -10.46 8.83 8.37
N GLU A 120 -10.46 8.48 9.66
CA GLU A 120 -10.51 9.47 10.76
C GLU A 120 -9.41 10.54 10.67
N ASP A 121 -8.15 10.13 10.50
CA ASP A 121 -6.99 11.05 10.47
C ASP A 121 -6.24 11.06 9.13
N VAL A 122 -6.60 10.17 8.20
CA VAL A 122 -5.89 10.00 6.93
C VAL A 122 -6.85 9.64 5.82
N ALA A 123 -6.53 10.02 4.59
CA ALA A 123 -7.25 9.59 3.40
C ALA A 123 -6.31 8.93 2.39
N LEU A 124 -6.76 7.82 1.79
CA LEU A 124 -6.11 7.20 0.64
C LEU A 124 -6.67 7.78 -0.64
N VAL A 125 -5.82 8.41 -1.44
CA VAL A 125 -6.16 8.94 -2.76
C VAL A 125 -5.69 7.94 -3.81
N ARG A 126 -6.59 7.46 -4.66
CA ARG A 126 -6.33 6.46 -5.70
C ARG A 126 -6.58 7.08 -7.07
N PHE A 127 -5.57 7.06 -7.92
CA PHE A 127 -5.62 7.57 -9.29
C PHE A 127 -5.99 6.44 -10.25
N GLU A 128 -7.10 6.58 -10.97
CA GLU A 128 -7.51 5.63 -12.01
C GLU A 128 -6.91 6.06 -13.35
N HIS A 129 -6.04 5.23 -13.91
CA HIS A 129 -5.36 5.50 -15.18
C HIS A 129 -5.65 4.38 -16.20
N PRO A 130 -6.00 4.69 -17.45
CA PRO A 130 -6.35 3.67 -18.44
C PRO A 130 -5.13 2.87 -18.89
N ASN A 131 -3.96 3.52 -18.97
CA ASN A 131 -2.67 2.93 -19.35
C ASN A 131 -1.69 2.77 -18.18
N ALA A 132 -2.23 2.50 -17.00
CA ALA A 132 -1.51 2.11 -15.79
C ALA A 132 -0.25 1.25 -16.04
N LEU A 133 0.93 1.85 -16.12
CA LEU A 133 2.18 1.09 -16.05
C LEU A 133 2.34 0.55 -14.62
N PRO A 134 2.72 -0.73 -14.45
CA PRO A 134 2.89 -1.33 -13.12
C PRO A 134 3.99 -0.69 -12.26
N SER A 135 4.79 0.22 -12.81
CA SER A 135 5.94 0.86 -12.15
C SER A 135 5.61 2.15 -11.38
N LYS A 136 4.42 2.74 -11.54
CA LYS A 136 4.02 3.96 -10.81
C LYS A 136 2.95 3.64 -9.77
N PRO A 137 3.20 3.89 -8.46
CA PRO A 137 2.18 3.66 -7.44
C PRO A 137 1.01 4.64 -7.66
N GLN A 138 -0.15 4.08 -7.99
CA GLN A 138 -1.39 4.82 -8.31
C GLN A 138 -2.15 5.30 -7.07
N SER A 139 -1.46 5.41 -5.94
CA SER A 139 -2.10 5.81 -4.70
C SER A 139 -1.13 6.61 -3.84
N THR A 140 -1.67 7.60 -3.14
CA THR A 140 -0.97 8.41 -2.13
C THR A 140 -1.84 8.53 -0.89
N ALA A 141 -1.28 8.99 0.22
CA ALA A 141 -2.06 9.37 1.39
C ALA A 141 -1.97 10.88 1.64
N VAL A 142 -3.06 11.45 2.14
CA VAL A 142 -3.18 12.86 2.54
C VAL A 142 -3.88 12.95 3.89
N ASP A 143 -3.78 14.10 4.57
CA ASP A 143 -4.54 14.35 5.79
C ASP A 143 -6.05 14.32 5.50
N ALA A 144 -6.84 13.75 6.41
CA ALA A 144 -8.29 13.71 6.27
C ALA A 144 -8.91 15.12 6.23
N ALA A 145 -8.32 16.10 6.93
CA ALA A 145 -8.76 17.49 6.93
C ALA A 145 -8.61 18.16 5.55
N ASP A 146 -7.66 17.71 4.75
CA ASP A 146 -7.34 18.28 3.44
C ASP A 146 -8.19 17.71 2.31
N VAL A 147 -8.96 16.65 2.55
CA VAL A 147 -9.73 15.94 1.52
C VAL A 147 -10.68 16.87 0.76
N ALA A 148 -11.35 17.79 1.46
CA ALA A 148 -12.29 18.72 0.83
C ALA A 148 -11.57 19.71 -0.10
N ALA A 149 -10.41 20.23 0.33
CA ALA A 149 -9.61 21.15 -0.48
C ALA A 149 -9.00 20.45 -1.69
N LEU A 150 -8.41 19.26 -1.49
CA LEU A 150 -7.87 18.44 -2.57
C LEU A 150 -8.95 18.07 -3.59
N ALA A 151 -10.13 17.66 -3.15
CA ALA A 151 -11.23 17.31 -4.06
C ALA A 151 -11.67 18.51 -4.90
N ALA A 152 -11.76 19.71 -4.29
CA ALA A 152 -12.08 20.94 -5.00
C ALA A 152 -11.01 21.31 -6.04
N ASP A 153 -9.72 21.12 -5.71
CA ASP A 153 -8.63 21.39 -6.65
C ASP A 153 -8.62 20.43 -7.84
N LEU A 154 -8.83 19.14 -7.59
CA LEU A 154 -8.93 18.13 -8.65
C LEU A 154 -10.16 18.35 -9.53
N ASP A 155 -11.31 18.69 -8.95
CA ASP A 155 -12.55 19.01 -9.70
C ASP A 155 -12.38 20.29 -10.54
N ALA A 156 -11.69 21.30 -10.02
CA ALA A 156 -11.36 22.52 -10.78
C ALA A 156 -10.46 22.25 -12.00
N MET A 157 -9.66 21.17 -11.97
CA MET A 157 -8.89 20.69 -13.11
C MET A 157 -9.69 19.75 -14.05
N GLY A 158 -10.97 19.52 -13.77
CA GLY A 158 -11.86 18.68 -14.59
C GLY A 158 -11.77 17.17 -14.32
N VAL A 159 -11.19 16.76 -13.19
CA VAL A 159 -11.06 15.34 -12.81
C VAL A 159 -12.32 14.86 -12.08
N ASP A 160 -12.88 13.70 -12.46
CA ASP A 160 -14.00 13.06 -11.71
C ASP A 160 -13.51 12.56 -10.35
N VAL A 161 -13.87 13.25 -9.26
CA VAL A 161 -13.49 12.89 -7.88
C VAL A 161 -14.63 12.21 -7.15
N ARG A 162 -14.36 11.02 -6.59
CA ARG A 162 -15.29 10.26 -5.76
C ARG A 162 -14.76 10.11 -4.35
N THR A 163 -15.33 10.87 -3.42
CA THR A 163 -14.98 10.77 -2.00
C THR A 163 -15.91 9.80 -1.27
N ARG A 164 -15.33 8.90 -0.48
CA ARG A 164 -16.07 7.93 0.35
C ARG A 164 -15.49 7.94 1.76
N GLU A 165 -16.30 8.33 2.73
CA GLU A 165 -15.97 8.18 4.14
C GLU A 165 -16.04 6.71 4.56
N ARG A 166 -15.02 6.24 5.27
CA ARG A 166 -14.88 4.88 5.75
C ARG A 166 -14.29 4.90 7.15
N SER A 167 -14.68 3.91 7.96
CA SER A 167 -13.95 3.60 9.19
C SER A 167 -13.02 2.42 8.89
N LEU A 168 -11.77 2.45 9.35
CA LEU A 168 -10.86 1.29 9.26
C LEU A 168 -11.25 0.17 10.24
N TRP A 169 -11.97 0.52 11.31
CA TRP A 169 -12.13 -0.32 12.50
C TRP A 169 -13.57 -0.73 12.79
N ARG A 170 -14.57 -0.09 12.16
CA ARG A 170 -15.95 -0.55 12.25
C ARG A 170 -16.22 -1.62 11.21
N LEU A 171 -16.27 -2.88 11.65
CA LEU A 171 -16.70 -4.05 10.87
C LEU A 171 -18.08 -3.84 10.21
N SER A 172 -18.11 -3.06 9.13
CA SER A 172 -19.14 -3.07 8.12
C SER A 172 -18.75 -4.15 7.12
N GLY A 173 -19.71 -4.86 6.51
CA GLY A 173 -19.45 -5.87 5.47
C GLY A 173 -18.87 -5.31 4.17
N GLU A 174 -18.09 -4.23 4.27
CA GLU A 174 -17.54 -3.46 3.17
C GLU A 174 -16.23 -4.09 2.65
N PRO A 175 -15.96 -3.97 1.35
CA PRO A 175 -14.75 -4.52 0.73
C PRO A 175 -13.43 -4.06 1.37
N VAL A 176 -13.41 -2.84 1.94
CA VAL A 176 -12.25 -2.25 2.62
C VAL A 176 -11.82 -3.13 3.81
N HIS A 177 -12.76 -3.53 4.66
CA HIS A 177 -12.49 -4.39 5.82
C HIS A 177 -12.02 -5.78 5.41
N ALA A 178 -12.64 -6.33 4.36
CA ALA A 178 -12.25 -7.62 3.81
C ALA A 178 -10.79 -7.62 3.35
N ARG A 179 -10.30 -6.51 2.78
CA ARG A 179 -8.89 -6.38 2.38
C ARG A 179 -7.96 -6.19 3.56
N VAL A 180 -8.23 -5.22 4.44
CA VAL A 180 -7.35 -4.86 5.56
C VAL A 180 -7.18 -6.03 6.54
N LEU A 181 -8.28 -6.74 6.87
CA LEU A 181 -8.24 -7.88 7.77
C LEU A 181 -7.99 -9.21 7.05
N GLY A 182 -8.52 -9.38 5.84
CA GLY A 182 -8.38 -10.62 5.09
C GLY A 182 -6.95 -10.87 4.64
N THR A 183 -6.18 -9.83 4.33
CA THR A 183 -4.77 -9.95 3.93
C THR A 183 -3.92 -10.65 5.00
N PRO A 184 -3.78 -10.13 6.25
CA PRO A 184 -2.99 -10.81 7.27
C PRO A 184 -3.56 -12.18 7.65
N LEU A 185 -4.89 -12.31 7.70
CA LEU A 185 -5.54 -13.60 8.00
C LEU A 185 -5.21 -14.66 6.95
N MET A 186 -5.20 -14.30 5.67
CA MET A 186 -4.89 -15.25 4.60
C MET A 186 -3.43 -15.69 4.65
N LEU A 187 -2.50 -14.77 4.88
CA LEU A 187 -1.08 -15.08 5.04
C LEU A 187 -0.85 -16.07 6.19
N VAL A 188 -1.44 -15.81 7.37
CA VAL A 188 -1.36 -16.71 8.53
C VAL A 188 -1.99 -18.07 8.24
N LYS A 189 -3.17 -18.09 7.60
CA LYS A 189 -3.84 -19.34 7.22
C LYS A 189 -3.01 -20.18 6.26
N THR A 190 -2.36 -19.56 5.28
CA THR A 190 -1.46 -20.27 4.36
C THR A 190 -0.28 -20.87 5.07
N VAL A 191 0.39 -20.13 5.96
CA VAL A 191 1.50 -20.65 6.77
C VAL A 191 1.03 -21.85 7.60
N LEU A 192 -0.10 -21.72 8.29
CA LEU A 192 -0.65 -22.81 9.11
C LEU A 192 -1.01 -24.03 8.26
N ALA A 193 -1.68 -23.84 7.12
CA ALA A 193 -2.06 -24.91 6.21
C ALA A 193 -0.83 -25.71 5.74
N VAL A 194 0.21 -25.01 5.27
CA VAL A 194 1.45 -25.66 4.82
C VAL A 194 2.16 -26.39 5.96
N ALA A 195 2.26 -25.77 7.14
CA ALA A 195 2.87 -26.39 8.31
C ALA A 195 2.13 -27.66 8.77
N THR A 196 0.79 -27.64 8.74
CA THR A 196 -0.03 -28.80 9.13
C THR A 196 0.02 -29.94 8.12
N ALA A 197 0.07 -29.63 6.82
CA ALA A 197 0.03 -30.63 5.75
C ALA A 197 1.41 -31.22 5.41
N HIS A 198 2.47 -30.40 5.46
CA HIS A 198 3.81 -30.77 4.97
C HIS A 198 4.91 -30.64 6.03
N GLY A 199 4.57 -30.21 7.25
CA GLY A 199 5.51 -30.03 8.34
C GLY A 199 6.36 -28.76 8.22
N VAL A 200 7.10 -28.45 9.30
CA VAL A 200 7.95 -27.25 9.37
C VAL A 200 9.17 -27.30 8.44
N GLY A 201 9.56 -28.49 7.97
CA GLY A 201 10.67 -28.67 7.04
C GLY A 201 10.46 -27.95 5.70
N ALA A 202 9.21 -27.73 5.29
CA ALA A 202 8.87 -26.97 4.08
C ALA A 202 9.37 -25.51 4.13
N PHE A 203 9.60 -24.96 5.34
CA PHE A 203 10.06 -23.58 5.55
C PHE A 203 11.58 -23.45 5.64
N ALA A 204 12.32 -24.58 5.69
CA ALA A 204 13.77 -24.58 5.89
C ALA A 204 14.56 -24.54 4.56
N THR A 205 13.90 -24.18 3.45
CA THR A 205 14.53 -24.08 2.13
C THR A 205 14.97 -22.65 1.82
N ASP A 206 15.95 -22.49 0.94
CA ASP A 206 16.40 -21.17 0.49
C ASP A 206 15.27 -20.31 -0.10
N ALA A 207 14.26 -20.94 -0.71
CA ALA A 207 13.08 -20.28 -1.26
C ALA A 207 12.23 -19.56 -0.20
N VAL A 208 12.40 -19.89 1.09
CA VAL A 208 11.70 -19.27 2.22
C VAL A 208 12.67 -18.48 3.08
N VAL A 209 13.84 -19.07 3.38
CA VAL A 209 14.86 -18.48 4.25
C VAL A 209 15.42 -17.20 3.65
N VAL A 210 15.76 -17.18 2.35
CA VAL A 210 16.35 -15.98 1.72
C VAL A 210 15.36 -14.82 1.72
N PRO A 211 14.11 -14.96 1.22
CA PRO A 211 13.11 -13.89 1.35
C PRO A 211 12.81 -13.51 2.81
N GLY A 212 12.81 -14.48 3.73
CA GLY A 212 12.60 -14.23 5.15
C GLY A 212 13.71 -13.36 5.77
N VAL A 213 14.97 -13.63 5.44
CA VAL A 213 16.12 -12.81 5.86
C VAL A 213 16.03 -11.41 5.26
N VAL A 214 15.66 -11.29 3.98
CA VAL A 214 15.45 -9.99 3.34
C VAL A 214 14.35 -9.20 4.06
N LEU A 215 13.24 -9.86 4.42
CA LEU A 215 12.13 -9.23 5.15
C LEU A 215 12.58 -8.67 6.50
N VAL A 216 13.37 -9.46 7.25
CA VAL A 216 13.93 -9.03 8.54
C VAL A 216 14.93 -7.87 8.35
N ALA A 217 15.81 -7.96 7.36
CA ALA A 217 16.78 -6.90 7.08
C ALA A 217 16.11 -5.57 6.71
N PHE A 218 15.07 -5.61 5.87
CA PHE A 218 14.28 -4.43 5.53
C PHE A 218 13.53 -3.86 6.73
N TRP A 219 12.96 -4.72 7.58
CA TRP A 219 12.33 -4.27 8.82
C TRP A 219 13.31 -3.56 9.75
N LEU A 220 14.51 -4.14 9.95
CA LEU A 220 15.58 -3.53 10.75
C LEU A 220 16.05 -2.20 10.18
N TYR A 221 16.17 -2.10 8.85
CA TYR A 221 16.51 -0.83 8.17
C TYR A 221 15.44 0.24 8.46
N GLY A 222 14.16 -0.12 8.37
CA GLY A 222 13.06 0.77 8.73
C GLY A 222 13.14 1.27 10.18
N VAL A 223 13.41 0.36 11.13
CA VAL A 223 13.57 0.72 12.55
C VAL A 223 14.75 1.67 12.77
N HIS A 224 15.89 1.42 12.11
CA HIS A 224 17.07 2.28 12.23
C HIS A 224 16.79 3.70 11.72
N TRP A 225 16.13 3.83 10.57
CA TRP A 225 15.76 5.12 10.00
C TRP A 225 14.80 5.90 10.91
N THR A 226 13.80 5.22 11.49
CA THR A 226 12.88 5.86 12.44
C THR A 226 13.61 6.44 13.65
N ASN A 227 14.64 5.76 14.16
CA ASN A 227 15.42 6.28 15.29
C ASN A 227 16.24 7.52 14.92
N GLN A 228 16.71 7.64 13.67
CA GLN A 228 17.42 8.84 13.20
C GLN A 228 16.48 10.04 13.10
N VAL A 229 15.29 9.86 12.50
CA VAL A 229 14.29 10.93 12.38
C VAL A 229 13.81 11.42 13.75
N LEU A 230 13.71 10.52 14.75
CA LEU A 230 13.37 10.91 16.13
C LEU A 230 14.51 11.67 16.83
N SER A 231 15.78 11.34 16.53
CA SER A 231 16.94 12.03 17.10
C SER A 231 17.25 13.41 16.50
N GLU A 232 16.74 13.70 15.30
CA GLU A 232 16.90 15.01 14.63
C GLU A 232 15.73 15.97 14.92
N GLY A 233 14.68 15.50 15.60
CA GLY A 233 13.51 16.27 16.00
C GLY A 233 13.48 16.73 17.45
N GLU A 234 14.55 16.50 18.22
CA GLU A 234 14.81 17.05 19.57
C GLU A 234 15.81 18.20 19.50
#